data_AF-A0A349HS13-F1
#
_entry.id   AF-A0A349HS13-F1
#
_cell.length_a   1.000
_cell.length_b   1.000
_cell.length_c   1.000
_cell.angle_alpha   90.00
_cell.angle_beta   90.00
_cell.angle_gamma   90.00
#
_symmetry.space_group_name_H-M   'P 1'
#
loop_
_entity.id
_entity.type
_entity.pdbx_description
1 polymer ?
#
loop_
_entity_poly.entity_id
_entity_poly.type
_entity_poly.pdbx_seq_one_letter_code
_entity_poly.pdbx_strand_id
1 'polypeptide(L)'
;MFCYQCQEAAGCKGCTKVGVCGKKPDTAGLQDLLIYVSKGLSEVTTKLRNEGKEVSADVDHLITLNLFTTITNANFDNDVFNDRIKMTLNVKSNLLNQLSDKENLSEAALWTADIEEFEKKANSSEVGVLATANEDVRSLRELITYGLKGLAAYMKHANVLGYDDNEINAFMQSTLAKLLDDSLTVDDLVALTLETGKFGVSGMALLDKANTSTYGNPEITKVNIGVGKNPGILISGHDLGDLEQLLKQTDGTEVDVYTHSEMLPAHYYPHLKKYKHLVGNYGNAWWKQKEEFELFNGPVLMTTNCIVPPNDSYKDRLFTTG
;
A
#
# COMPACT_ATOMS: atom_id res chain seq x y z
N MET A 1 15.15 -3.76 -14.00
CA MET A 1 13.73 -3.63 -13.58
C MET A 1 12.80 -4.08 -14.69
N PHE A 2 11.64 -4.60 -14.32
CA PHE A 2 10.48 -4.72 -15.20
C PHE A 2 9.22 -4.44 -14.36
N CYS A 3 8.47 -3.39 -14.69
CA CYS A 3 7.26 -3.04 -13.93
C CYS A 3 6.15 -2.57 -14.86
N TYR A 4 4.96 -3.17 -14.73
CA TYR A 4 3.78 -2.87 -15.55
C TYR A 4 2.48 -2.71 -14.75
N GLN A 5 2.58 -2.44 -13.44
CA GLN A 5 1.43 -2.44 -12.54
C GLN A 5 0.49 -1.23 -12.68
N CYS A 6 0.89 -0.18 -13.40
CA CYS A 6 0.07 1.02 -13.59
C CYS A 6 -0.29 1.26 -15.06
N GLN A 7 -1.38 2.00 -15.27
CA GLN A 7 -1.91 2.29 -16.60
C GLN A 7 -0.91 3.04 -17.50
N GLU A 8 -0.02 3.86 -16.91
CA GLU A 8 1.00 4.63 -17.63
C GLU A 8 2.28 3.84 -17.95
N ALA A 9 2.30 2.52 -17.73
CA ALA A 9 3.48 1.70 -18.03
C ALA A 9 3.95 1.91 -19.48
N ALA A 10 5.26 2.04 -19.65
CA ALA A 10 5.86 2.45 -20.93
C ALA A 10 5.38 1.57 -22.11
N GLY A 11 4.79 2.23 -23.11
CA GLY A 11 4.26 1.59 -24.32
C GLY A 11 3.14 0.58 -24.07
N CYS A 12 2.45 0.65 -22.93
CA CYS A 12 1.49 -0.36 -22.47
C CYS A 12 2.08 -1.79 -22.43
N LYS A 13 3.38 -1.90 -22.15
CA LYS A 13 4.13 -3.18 -22.09
C LYS A 13 4.85 -3.35 -20.76
N GLY A 14 5.60 -2.34 -20.34
CA GLY A 14 6.36 -2.38 -19.10
C GLY A 14 7.54 -1.41 -19.09
N CYS A 15 7.82 -0.84 -17.93
CA CYS A 15 8.97 0.02 -17.71
C CYS A 15 10.22 -0.83 -17.48
N THR A 16 11.22 -0.70 -18.37
CA THR A 16 12.44 -1.54 -18.34
C THR A 16 13.73 -0.78 -18.01
N LYS A 17 13.70 0.55 -18.03
CA LYS A 17 14.86 1.41 -17.73
C LYS A 17 14.63 2.32 -16.52
N VAL A 18 13.53 3.05 -16.50
CA VAL A 18 13.03 3.87 -15.39
C VAL A 18 11.51 3.84 -15.50
N GLY A 19 10.79 3.87 -14.37
CA GLY A 19 9.34 4.00 -14.36
C GLY A 19 8.88 5.34 -14.92
N VAL A 20 7.76 5.38 -15.64
CA VAL A 20 7.12 6.65 -16.06
C VAL A 20 6.76 7.51 -14.83
N CYS A 21 6.41 6.86 -13.72
CA CYS A 21 6.21 7.48 -12.41
C CYS A 21 7.50 8.01 -11.73
N GLY A 22 8.68 7.83 -12.33
CA GLY A 22 9.97 8.22 -11.76
C GLY A 22 10.64 7.17 -10.87
N LYS A 23 10.03 5.98 -10.69
CA LYS A 23 10.64 4.88 -9.92
C LYS A 23 11.93 4.39 -10.59
N LYS A 24 13.03 4.42 -9.85
CA LYS A 24 14.35 3.97 -10.32
C LYS A 24 14.48 2.44 -10.30
N PRO A 25 15.44 1.85 -11.06
CA PRO A 25 15.60 0.39 -11.14
C PRO A 25 15.92 -0.31 -9.83
N ASP A 26 16.74 0.30 -9.00
CA ASP A 26 17.12 -0.14 -7.65
C ASP A 26 15.88 -0.21 -6.75
N THR A 27 15.09 0.87 -6.69
CA THR A 27 13.83 0.91 -5.94
C THR A 27 12.85 -0.15 -6.47
N ALA A 28 12.75 -0.33 -7.79
CA ALA A 28 11.90 -1.34 -8.39
C ALA A 28 12.32 -2.77 -7.99
N GLY A 29 13.62 -3.06 -8.02
CA GLY A 29 14.16 -4.35 -7.58
C GLY A 29 13.90 -4.63 -6.10
N LEU A 30 14.06 -3.63 -5.23
CA LEU A 30 13.73 -3.77 -3.81
C LEU A 30 12.23 -3.99 -3.57
N GLN A 31 11.34 -3.36 -4.36
CA GLN A 31 9.91 -3.66 -4.30
C GLN A 31 9.61 -5.10 -4.73
N ASP A 32 10.26 -5.60 -5.80
CA ASP A 32 10.12 -6.99 -6.25
C ASP A 32 10.58 -7.98 -5.17
N LEU A 33 11.72 -7.68 -4.51
CA LEU A 33 12.24 -8.48 -3.40
C LEU A 33 11.31 -8.44 -2.18
N LEU A 34 10.75 -7.27 -1.84
CA LEU A 34 9.80 -7.15 -0.73
C LEU A 34 8.54 -8.00 -0.96
N ILE A 35 8.01 -8.02 -2.19
CA ILE A 35 6.91 -8.90 -2.57
C ILE A 35 7.31 -10.36 -2.46
N TYR A 36 8.50 -10.73 -2.95
CA TYR A 36 9.01 -12.09 -2.87
C TYR A 36 9.11 -12.60 -1.42
N VAL A 37 9.74 -11.84 -0.52
CA VAL A 37 9.84 -12.26 0.90
C VAL A 37 8.49 -12.23 1.62
N SER A 38 7.55 -11.37 1.18
CA SER A 38 6.18 -11.35 1.71
C SER A 38 5.39 -12.59 1.29
N LYS A 39 5.56 -13.09 0.06
CA LYS A 39 4.99 -14.38 -0.37
C LYS A 39 5.57 -15.53 0.46
N GLY A 40 6.87 -15.54 0.70
CA GLY A 40 7.54 -16.51 1.56
C GLY A 40 7.07 -16.49 3.01
N LEU A 41 6.91 -15.30 3.61
CA LEU A 41 6.31 -15.15 4.93
C LEU A 41 4.88 -15.68 4.95
N SER A 42 4.10 -15.37 3.91
CA SER A 42 2.71 -15.78 3.80
C SER A 42 2.53 -17.29 3.66
N GLU A 43 3.49 -17.99 3.05
CA GLU A 43 3.52 -19.45 3.03
C GLU A 43 3.68 -20.02 4.44
N VAL A 44 4.62 -19.47 5.22
CA VAL A 44 4.85 -19.89 6.62
C VAL A 44 3.61 -19.65 7.48
N THR A 45 3.00 -18.47 7.39
CA THR A 45 1.78 -18.16 8.16
C THR A 45 0.60 -19.01 7.74
N THR A 46 0.47 -19.35 6.45
CA THR A 46 -0.57 -20.26 5.96
C THR A 46 -0.38 -21.68 6.51
N LYS A 47 0.87 -22.20 6.51
CA LYS A 47 1.15 -23.50 7.12
C LYS A 47 0.89 -23.51 8.64
N LEU A 48 1.27 -22.45 9.36
CA LEU A 48 0.97 -22.33 10.79
C LEU A 48 -0.54 -22.40 11.06
N ARG A 49 -1.35 -21.67 10.30
CA ARG A 49 -2.82 -21.75 10.42
C ARG A 49 -3.35 -23.16 10.13
N ASN A 50 -2.79 -23.87 9.15
CA ASN A 50 -3.15 -25.27 8.86
C ASN A 50 -2.75 -26.25 9.98
N GLU A 51 -1.70 -25.96 10.74
CA GLU A 51 -1.33 -26.69 11.96
C GLU A 51 -2.18 -26.30 13.18
N GLY A 52 -3.14 -25.39 13.03
CA GLY A 52 -3.98 -24.87 14.12
C GLY A 52 -3.26 -23.88 15.04
N LYS A 53 -2.14 -23.30 14.60
CA LYS A 53 -1.37 -22.29 15.34
C LYS A 53 -1.86 -20.89 15.00
N GLU A 54 -1.84 -20.01 16.00
CA GLU A 54 -2.24 -18.62 15.85
C GLU A 54 -1.16 -17.80 15.12
N VAL A 55 -1.59 -16.87 14.29
CA VAL A 55 -0.74 -15.84 13.66
C VAL A 55 -1.23 -14.50 14.18
N SER A 56 -0.34 -13.72 14.80
CA SER A 56 -0.69 -12.45 15.44
C SER A 56 -1.04 -11.36 14.43
N ALA A 57 -1.93 -10.44 14.82
CA ALA A 57 -2.31 -9.28 14.01
C ALA A 57 -1.12 -8.43 13.53
N ASP A 58 -0.05 -8.30 14.31
CA ASP A 58 1.17 -7.57 13.90
C ASP A 58 1.81 -8.15 12.62
N VAL A 59 1.73 -9.48 12.44
CA VAL A 59 2.23 -10.16 11.24
C VAL A 59 1.30 -9.91 10.06
N ASP A 60 -0.01 -9.91 10.31
CA ASP A 60 -1.01 -9.57 9.31
C ASP A 60 -0.80 -8.12 8.80
N HIS A 61 -0.62 -7.18 9.72
CA HIS A 61 -0.38 -5.76 9.41
C HIS A 61 0.97 -5.54 8.71
N LEU A 62 2.00 -6.32 9.05
CA LEU A 62 3.28 -6.29 8.34
C LEU A 62 3.11 -6.62 6.86
N ILE A 63 2.34 -7.67 6.54
CA ILE A 63 2.08 -8.10 5.15
C ILE A 63 1.24 -7.07 4.42
N THR A 64 0.16 -6.58 5.06
CA THR A 64 -0.69 -5.51 4.52
C THR A 64 0.14 -4.27 4.15
N LEU A 65 1.01 -3.83 5.07
CA LEU A 65 1.84 -2.66 4.84
C LEU A 65 2.94 -2.93 3.80
N ASN A 66 3.54 -4.12 3.75
CA ASN A 66 4.49 -4.49 2.69
C ASN A 66 3.86 -4.35 1.30
N LEU A 67 2.64 -4.85 1.13
CA LEU A 67 1.93 -4.74 -0.14
C LEU A 67 1.65 -3.28 -0.50
N PHE A 68 1.12 -2.50 0.45
CA PHE A 68 0.79 -1.09 0.24
C PHE A 68 2.03 -0.26 -0.12
N THR A 69 3.16 -0.41 0.57
CA THR A 69 4.39 0.34 0.27
C THR A 69 4.89 0.15 -1.17
N THR A 70 4.48 -0.93 -1.85
CA THR A 70 4.83 -1.20 -3.27
C THR A 70 3.78 -0.74 -4.29
N ILE A 71 2.69 -0.10 -3.86
CA ILE A 71 1.72 0.54 -4.76
C ILE A 71 2.40 1.69 -5.52
N THR A 72 1.92 1.95 -6.74
CA THR A 72 2.40 3.05 -7.58
C THR A 72 2.29 4.38 -6.82
N ASN A 73 3.38 5.15 -6.81
CA ASN A 73 3.45 6.46 -6.15
C ASN A 73 3.25 6.41 -4.62
N ALA A 74 3.49 5.26 -3.96
CA ALA A 74 3.42 5.14 -2.50
C ALA A 74 4.76 5.49 -1.84
N ASN A 75 5.85 4.82 -2.22
CA ASN A 75 7.17 5.04 -1.61
C ASN A 75 8.32 4.87 -2.62
N PHE A 76 9.31 5.76 -2.52
CA PHE A 76 10.49 5.83 -3.40
C PHE A 76 11.81 5.72 -2.62
N ASP A 77 11.74 5.44 -1.31
CA ASP A 77 12.88 5.41 -0.40
C ASP A 77 13.42 3.98 -0.25
N ASN A 78 14.66 3.77 -0.71
CA ASN A 78 15.31 2.46 -0.66
C ASN A 78 15.58 1.99 0.77
N ASP A 79 15.85 2.90 1.71
CA ASP A 79 16.14 2.53 3.10
C ASP A 79 14.89 1.95 3.77
N VAL A 80 13.71 2.53 3.48
CA VAL A 80 12.43 1.95 3.90
C VAL A 80 12.26 0.54 3.35
N PHE A 81 12.52 0.28 2.07
CA PHE A 81 12.39 -1.06 1.51
C PHE A 81 13.37 -2.06 2.15
N ASN A 82 14.62 -1.66 2.37
CA ASN A 82 15.62 -2.48 3.03
C ASN A 82 15.18 -2.86 4.45
N ASP A 83 14.72 -1.90 5.26
CA ASP A 83 14.26 -2.14 6.61
C ASP A 83 13.05 -3.09 6.64
N ARG A 84 12.10 -2.90 5.71
CA ARG A 84 10.93 -3.78 5.60
C ARG A 84 11.29 -5.20 5.18
N ILE A 85 12.21 -5.38 4.24
CA ILE A 85 12.69 -6.71 3.84
C ILE A 85 13.33 -7.39 5.05
N LYS A 86 14.24 -6.70 5.76
CA LYS A 86 14.91 -7.22 6.95
C LYS A 86 13.91 -7.61 8.05
N MET A 87 12.93 -6.75 8.34
CA MET A 87 11.85 -7.05 9.29
C MET A 87 11.06 -8.30 8.88
N THR A 88 10.71 -8.40 7.60
CA THR A 88 9.96 -9.54 7.06
C THR A 88 10.74 -10.84 7.16
N LEU A 89 12.04 -10.83 6.84
CA LEU A 89 12.92 -11.99 6.99
C LEU A 89 13.07 -12.43 8.45
N ASN A 90 13.21 -11.49 9.38
CA ASN A 90 13.30 -11.79 10.81
C ASN A 90 12.02 -12.43 11.35
N VAL A 91 10.85 -11.84 11.04
CA VAL A 91 9.55 -12.37 11.45
C VAL A 91 9.32 -13.76 10.83
N LYS A 92 9.60 -13.92 9.54
CA LYS A 92 9.51 -15.21 8.84
C LYS A 92 10.38 -16.26 9.49
N SER A 93 11.65 -15.95 9.80
CA SER A 93 12.57 -16.90 10.44
C SER A 93 12.09 -17.34 11.82
N ASN A 94 11.53 -16.41 12.60
CA ASN A 94 10.94 -16.72 13.91
C ASN A 94 9.73 -17.65 13.79
N LEU A 95 8.82 -17.36 12.85
CA LEU A 95 7.63 -18.18 12.61
C LEU A 95 7.96 -19.54 12.01
N LEU A 96 8.98 -19.62 11.17
CA LEU A 96 9.45 -20.87 10.58
C LEU A 96 9.97 -21.84 11.64
N ASN A 97 10.52 -21.34 12.75
CA ASN A 97 10.91 -22.16 13.90
C ASN A 97 9.71 -22.72 14.70
N GLN A 98 8.52 -22.18 14.48
CA GLN A 98 7.31 -22.64 15.15
C GLN A 98 6.59 -23.73 14.35
N LEU A 99 6.91 -23.95 13.07
CA LEU A 99 6.31 -25.02 12.26
C LEU A 99 6.69 -26.40 12.79
N SER A 100 5.72 -27.31 12.84
CA SER A 100 5.94 -28.73 13.15
C SER A 100 6.51 -29.47 11.95
N ASP A 101 6.08 -29.10 10.74
CA ASP A 101 6.58 -29.64 9.47
C ASP A 101 7.15 -28.54 8.57
N LYS A 102 8.39 -28.72 8.12
CA LYS A 102 9.14 -27.80 7.25
C LYS A 102 9.40 -28.39 5.87
N GLU A 103 8.84 -29.55 5.55
CA GLU A 103 8.95 -30.15 4.22
C GLU A 103 8.22 -29.30 3.17
N ASN A 104 8.70 -29.36 1.92
CA ASN A 104 8.06 -28.70 0.77
C ASN A 104 7.77 -27.20 1.01
N LEU A 105 8.73 -26.48 1.60
CA LEU A 105 8.71 -25.01 1.67
C LEU A 105 9.36 -24.43 0.41
N SER A 106 8.80 -23.34 -0.12
CA SER A 106 9.41 -22.65 -1.27
C SER A 106 10.76 -22.04 -0.92
N GLU A 107 11.56 -21.73 -1.95
CA GLU A 107 12.77 -20.94 -1.76
C GLU A 107 12.45 -19.57 -1.13
N ALA A 108 11.32 -18.96 -1.44
CA ALA A 108 10.91 -17.69 -0.83
C ALA A 108 10.68 -17.82 0.67
N ALA A 109 10.13 -18.95 1.14
CA ALA A 109 9.96 -19.23 2.56
C ALA A 109 11.31 -19.49 3.26
N LEU A 110 12.27 -20.14 2.58
CA LEU A 110 13.55 -20.52 3.16
C LEU A 110 14.64 -19.44 3.05
N TRP A 111 14.60 -18.58 2.04
CA TRP A 111 15.65 -17.61 1.75
C TRP A 111 15.78 -16.57 2.85
N THR A 112 16.99 -16.35 3.34
CA THR A 112 17.33 -15.29 4.28
C THR A 112 18.70 -14.73 3.91
N ALA A 113 18.94 -13.47 4.22
CA ALA A 113 20.18 -12.79 3.90
C ALA A 113 20.35 -11.52 4.73
N ASP A 114 21.59 -11.04 4.80
CA ASP A 114 21.91 -9.69 5.26
C ASP A 114 21.66 -8.65 4.14
N ILE A 115 21.61 -7.38 4.53
CA ILE A 115 21.23 -6.26 3.66
C ILE A 115 22.12 -6.14 2.41
N GLU A 116 23.40 -6.51 2.53
CA GLU A 116 24.39 -6.45 1.46
C GLU A 116 24.05 -7.38 0.28
N GLU A 117 23.26 -8.43 0.51
CA GLU A 117 22.84 -9.38 -0.54
C GLU A 117 21.48 -9.04 -1.15
N PHE A 118 20.75 -8.04 -0.63
CA PHE A 118 19.41 -7.69 -1.10
C PHE A 118 19.42 -7.22 -2.56
N GLU A 119 20.33 -6.33 -2.92
CA GLU A 119 20.43 -5.84 -4.30
C GLU A 119 20.75 -6.98 -5.28
N LYS A 120 21.61 -7.92 -4.87
CA LYS A 120 21.97 -9.08 -5.69
C LYS A 120 20.77 -10.02 -5.89
N LYS A 121 20.00 -10.33 -4.83
CA LYS A 121 18.78 -11.14 -4.96
C LYS A 121 17.69 -10.42 -5.76
N ALA A 122 17.52 -9.11 -5.54
CA ALA A 122 16.56 -8.28 -6.27
C ALA A 122 16.82 -8.23 -7.78
N ASN A 123 18.08 -8.39 -8.20
CA ASN A 123 18.49 -8.43 -9.60
C ASN A 123 18.62 -9.86 -10.18
N SER A 124 18.30 -10.90 -9.41
CA SER A 124 18.34 -12.28 -9.90
C SER A 124 17.15 -12.60 -10.80
N SER A 125 17.21 -13.70 -11.56
CA SER A 125 16.10 -14.18 -12.39
C SER A 125 14.99 -14.86 -11.59
N GLU A 126 15.15 -15.03 -10.28
CA GLU A 126 14.22 -15.73 -9.40
C GLU A 126 13.18 -14.79 -8.79
N VAL A 127 13.40 -13.48 -8.90
CA VAL A 127 12.60 -12.43 -8.28
C VAL A 127 12.03 -11.48 -9.36
N GLY A 128 10.83 -10.97 -9.10
CA GLY A 128 10.14 -10.03 -9.98
C GLY A 128 9.26 -10.69 -11.04
N VAL A 129 8.61 -9.84 -11.85
CA VAL A 129 7.54 -10.23 -12.79
C VAL A 129 7.98 -11.30 -13.80
N LEU A 130 9.21 -11.18 -14.32
CA LEU A 130 9.70 -12.06 -15.39
C LEU A 130 10.23 -13.41 -14.88
N ALA A 131 10.26 -13.64 -13.57
CA ALA A 131 10.61 -14.95 -13.01
C ALA A 131 9.60 -16.05 -13.44
N THR A 132 8.35 -15.68 -13.68
CA THR A 132 7.36 -16.58 -14.30
C THR A 132 7.49 -16.52 -15.82
N ALA A 133 7.92 -17.61 -16.45
CA ALA A 133 8.18 -17.67 -17.90
C ALA A 133 6.90 -17.67 -18.75
N ASN A 134 5.93 -18.52 -18.42
CA ASN A 134 4.65 -18.62 -19.13
C ASN A 134 3.85 -17.32 -18.99
N GLU A 135 3.40 -16.75 -20.11
CA GLU A 135 2.78 -15.43 -20.12
C GLU A 135 1.38 -15.38 -19.52
N ASP A 136 0.57 -16.43 -19.66
CA ASP A 136 -0.77 -16.50 -19.08
C ASP A 136 -0.70 -16.66 -17.56
N VAL A 137 0.17 -17.56 -17.09
CA VAL A 137 0.43 -17.76 -15.66
C VAL A 137 0.99 -16.47 -15.05
N ARG A 138 1.95 -15.82 -15.72
CA ARG A 138 2.51 -14.53 -15.28
C ARG A 138 1.43 -13.45 -15.22
N SER A 139 0.59 -13.35 -16.26
CA SER A 139 -0.51 -12.38 -16.33
C SER A 139 -1.45 -12.53 -15.14
N LEU A 140 -1.90 -13.75 -14.85
CA LEU A 140 -2.82 -14.01 -13.73
C LEU A 140 -2.16 -13.80 -12.38
N ARG A 141 -0.92 -14.27 -12.18
CA ARG A 141 -0.18 -14.06 -10.91
C ARG A 141 0.00 -12.58 -10.59
N GLU A 142 0.34 -11.78 -11.59
CA GLU A 142 0.52 -10.34 -11.39
C GLU A 142 -0.82 -9.62 -11.23
N LEU A 143 -1.87 -9.99 -11.98
CA LEU A 143 -3.23 -9.47 -11.79
C LEU A 143 -3.71 -9.70 -10.34
N ILE A 144 -3.54 -10.92 -9.82
CA ILE A 144 -3.89 -11.25 -8.43
C ILE A 144 -3.01 -10.45 -7.47
N THR A 145 -1.68 -10.41 -7.68
CA THR A 145 -0.77 -9.63 -6.84
C THR A 145 -1.21 -8.17 -6.74
N TYR A 146 -1.61 -7.54 -7.86
CA TYR A 146 -2.06 -6.15 -7.89
C TYR A 146 -3.43 -5.96 -7.23
N GLY A 147 -4.34 -6.91 -7.40
CA GLY A 147 -5.60 -6.95 -6.65
C GLY A 147 -5.39 -7.01 -5.14
N LEU A 148 -4.45 -7.86 -4.69
CA LEU A 148 -4.09 -7.98 -3.27
C LEU A 148 -3.43 -6.71 -2.72
N LYS A 149 -2.63 -5.99 -3.51
CA LYS A 149 -2.10 -4.68 -3.10
C LYS A 149 -3.23 -3.68 -2.85
N GLY A 150 -4.22 -3.61 -3.74
CA GLY A 150 -5.39 -2.75 -3.56
C GLY A 150 -6.20 -3.13 -2.32
N LEU A 151 -6.47 -4.42 -2.12
CA LEU A 151 -7.14 -4.94 -0.92
C LEU A 151 -6.37 -4.59 0.37
N ALA A 152 -5.05 -4.75 0.35
CA ALA A 152 -4.20 -4.42 1.49
C ALA A 152 -4.25 -2.92 1.84
N ALA A 153 -4.33 -2.02 0.85
CA ALA A 153 -4.50 -0.60 1.13
C ALA A 153 -5.82 -0.33 1.87
N TYR A 154 -6.94 -0.96 1.47
CA TYR A 154 -8.20 -0.81 2.18
C TYR A 154 -8.14 -1.39 3.60
N MET A 155 -7.54 -2.56 3.77
CA MET A 155 -7.31 -3.17 5.08
C MET A 155 -6.48 -2.26 5.99
N LYS A 156 -5.41 -1.67 5.47
CA LYS A 156 -4.55 -0.76 6.25
C LYS A 156 -5.34 0.41 6.82
N HIS A 157 -6.19 1.05 6.02
CA HIS A 157 -7.03 2.16 6.50
C HIS A 157 -8.07 1.72 7.51
N ALA A 158 -8.67 0.52 7.33
CA ALA A 158 -9.56 -0.04 8.35
C ALA A 158 -8.81 -0.30 9.68
N ASN A 159 -7.58 -0.83 9.60
CA ASN A 159 -6.73 -1.12 10.76
C ASN A 159 -6.37 0.16 11.54
N VAL A 160 -6.09 1.27 10.86
CA VAL A 160 -5.82 2.58 11.49
C VAL A 160 -7.00 3.03 12.37
N LEU A 161 -8.23 2.67 11.99
CA LEU A 161 -9.45 2.98 12.74
C LEU A 161 -9.83 1.88 13.76
N GLY A 162 -8.99 0.87 13.96
CA GLY A 162 -9.24 -0.23 14.90
C GLY A 162 -10.16 -1.32 14.37
N TYR A 163 -10.38 -1.38 13.06
CA TYR A 163 -11.15 -2.45 12.41
C TYR A 163 -10.20 -3.44 11.73
N ASP A 164 -10.41 -4.72 11.96
CA ASP A 164 -9.59 -5.79 11.38
C ASP A 164 -10.43 -7.02 11.09
N ASP A 165 -9.96 -7.88 10.20
CA ASP A 165 -10.66 -9.09 9.80
C ASP A 165 -9.68 -10.24 9.50
N ASN A 166 -9.72 -11.26 10.36
CA ASN A 166 -8.83 -12.42 10.28
C ASN A 166 -9.06 -13.25 9.01
N GLU A 167 -10.28 -13.30 8.47
CA GLU A 167 -10.56 -14.06 7.23
C GLU A 167 -9.94 -13.37 6.03
N ILE A 168 -10.03 -12.04 5.95
CA ILE A 168 -9.38 -11.25 4.89
C ILE A 168 -7.85 -11.38 5.00
N ASN A 169 -7.29 -11.27 6.21
CA ASN A 169 -5.85 -11.43 6.43
C ASN A 169 -5.35 -12.83 6.05
N ALA A 170 -6.06 -13.89 6.47
CA ALA A 170 -5.72 -15.27 6.10
C ALA A 170 -5.85 -15.50 4.58
N PHE A 171 -6.86 -14.93 3.93
CA PHE A 171 -7.02 -14.99 2.48
C PHE A 171 -5.86 -14.32 1.74
N MET A 172 -5.49 -13.09 2.11
CA MET A 172 -4.38 -12.38 1.45
C MET A 172 -3.09 -13.19 1.52
N GLN A 173 -2.80 -13.77 2.68
CA GLN A 173 -1.58 -14.55 2.90
C GLN A 173 -1.59 -15.88 2.16
N SER A 174 -2.66 -16.66 2.30
CA SER A 174 -2.76 -17.93 1.57
C SER A 174 -2.76 -17.73 0.05
N THR A 175 -3.33 -16.63 -0.44
CA THR A 175 -3.29 -16.26 -1.86
C THR A 175 -1.88 -15.88 -2.29
N LEU A 176 -1.16 -15.03 -1.53
CA LEU A 176 0.25 -14.72 -1.82
C LEU A 176 1.13 -15.99 -1.89
N ALA A 177 0.91 -16.95 -1.00
CA ALA A 177 1.62 -18.23 -1.01
C ALA A 177 1.31 -19.04 -2.27
N LYS A 178 0.03 -19.14 -2.67
CA LYS A 178 -0.40 -19.80 -3.92
C LYS A 178 0.26 -19.22 -5.18
N LEU A 179 0.66 -17.95 -5.18
CA LEU A 179 1.35 -17.33 -6.32
C LEU A 179 2.80 -17.81 -6.50
N LEU A 180 3.32 -18.64 -5.58
CA LEU A 180 4.60 -19.35 -5.72
C LEU A 180 4.42 -20.81 -6.17
N ASP A 181 3.19 -21.31 -6.21
CA ASP A 181 2.90 -22.70 -6.53
C ASP A 181 2.80 -22.89 -8.06
N ASP A 182 3.80 -23.54 -8.64
CA ASP A 182 3.87 -23.84 -10.08
C ASP A 182 2.99 -25.02 -10.51
N SER A 183 2.32 -25.70 -9.57
CA SER A 183 1.37 -26.76 -9.90
C SER A 183 -0.03 -26.23 -10.27
N LEU A 184 -0.34 -24.96 -9.95
CA LEU A 184 -1.63 -24.35 -10.26
C LEU A 184 -1.82 -24.18 -11.77
N THR A 185 -2.98 -24.62 -12.25
CA THR A 185 -3.37 -24.46 -13.65
C THR A 185 -3.86 -23.03 -13.94
N VAL A 186 -4.04 -22.71 -15.22
CA VAL A 186 -4.67 -21.46 -15.64
C VAL A 186 -6.08 -21.32 -15.06
N ASP A 187 -6.87 -22.40 -15.04
CA ASP A 187 -8.22 -22.39 -14.49
C ASP A 187 -8.22 -22.11 -12.98
N ASP A 188 -7.27 -22.68 -12.24
CA ASP A 188 -7.10 -22.42 -10.80
C ASP A 188 -6.77 -20.93 -10.54
N LEU A 189 -5.88 -20.35 -11.36
CA LEU A 189 -5.49 -18.95 -11.24
C LEU A 189 -6.62 -17.99 -11.67
N VAL A 190 -7.45 -18.35 -12.65
CA VAL A 190 -8.67 -17.60 -12.99
C VAL A 190 -9.67 -17.65 -11.83
N ALA A 191 -9.88 -18.82 -11.23
CA ALA A 191 -10.75 -18.96 -10.06
C ALA A 191 -10.22 -18.11 -8.88
N LEU A 192 -8.91 -18.14 -8.64
CA LEU A 192 -8.26 -17.34 -7.59
C LEU A 192 -8.36 -15.83 -7.87
N THR A 193 -8.35 -15.41 -9.13
CA THR A 193 -8.59 -14.01 -9.54
C THR A 193 -10.00 -13.57 -9.16
N LEU A 194 -11.02 -14.39 -9.44
CA LEU A 194 -12.40 -14.09 -9.07
C LEU A 194 -12.60 -14.08 -7.55
N GLU A 195 -11.96 -15.02 -6.84
CA GLU A 195 -11.97 -15.05 -5.38
C GLU A 195 -11.29 -13.80 -4.79
N THR A 196 -10.20 -13.33 -5.38
CA THR A 196 -9.56 -12.05 -5.01
C THR A 196 -10.54 -10.88 -5.17
N GLY A 197 -11.37 -10.88 -6.22
CA GLY A 197 -12.44 -9.89 -6.38
C GLY A 197 -13.49 -9.95 -5.26
N LYS A 198 -13.90 -11.14 -4.84
CA LYS A 198 -14.82 -11.35 -3.70
C LYS A 198 -14.24 -10.74 -2.42
N PHE A 199 -12.98 -11.01 -2.10
CA PHE A 199 -12.33 -10.43 -0.92
C PHE A 199 -12.03 -8.93 -1.07
N GLY A 200 -11.87 -8.44 -2.30
CA GLY A 200 -11.88 -7.00 -2.61
C GLY A 200 -13.16 -6.32 -2.12
N VAL A 201 -14.33 -6.94 -2.36
CA VAL A 201 -15.62 -6.45 -1.82
C VAL A 201 -15.63 -6.48 -0.30
N SER A 202 -15.14 -7.57 0.33
CA SER A 202 -15.07 -7.66 1.79
C SER A 202 -14.18 -6.57 2.41
N GLY A 203 -13.00 -6.30 1.84
CA GLY A 203 -12.11 -5.25 2.32
C GLY A 203 -12.70 -3.85 2.18
N MET A 204 -13.35 -3.56 1.04
CA MET A 204 -14.07 -2.30 0.88
C MET A 204 -15.23 -2.16 1.88
N ALA A 205 -15.99 -3.23 2.13
CA ALA A 205 -17.08 -3.21 3.10
C ALA A 205 -16.58 -2.99 4.54
N LEU A 206 -15.43 -3.57 4.90
CA LEU A 206 -14.79 -3.32 6.20
C LEU A 206 -14.37 -1.86 6.33
N LEU A 207 -13.71 -1.29 5.30
CA LEU A 207 -13.30 0.10 5.30
C LEU A 207 -14.49 1.08 5.31
N ASP A 208 -15.54 0.79 4.54
CA ASP A 208 -16.79 1.57 4.57
C ASP A 208 -17.36 1.62 5.99
N LYS A 209 -17.50 0.45 6.64
CA LYS A 209 -17.96 0.36 8.02
C LYS A 209 -17.05 1.14 8.97
N ALA A 210 -15.73 1.00 8.84
CA ALA A 210 -14.77 1.69 9.68
C ALA A 210 -14.91 3.21 9.59
N ASN A 211 -14.98 3.74 8.36
CA ASN A 211 -15.13 5.17 8.11
C ASN A 211 -16.49 5.70 8.56
N THR A 212 -17.59 5.05 8.18
CA THR A 212 -18.95 5.53 8.48
C THR A 212 -19.31 5.39 9.95
N SER A 213 -18.81 4.36 10.63
CA SER A 213 -18.99 4.21 12.08
C SER A 213 -18.19 5.24 12.88
N THR A 214 -17.00 5.61 12.41
CA THR A 214 -16.12 6.57 13.10
C THR A 214 -16.52 8.02 12.82
N TYR A 215 -16.81 8.35 11.56
CA TYR A 215 -16.98 9.73 11.10
C TYR A 215 -18.41 10.11 10.69
N GLY A 216 -19.34 9.14 10.73
CA GLY A 216 -20.73 9.29 10.30
C GLY A 216 -20.92 8.96 8.81
N ASN A 217 -22.17 8.73 8.39
CA ASN A 217 -22.47 8.51 6.98
C ASN A 217 -22.24 9.81 6.18
N PRO A 218 -21.54 9.75 5.03
CA PRO A 218 -21.43 10.90 4.13
C PRO A 218 -22.79 11.49 3.77
N GLU A 219 -22.86 12.83 3.73
CA GLU A 219 -24.06 13.56 3.36
C GLU A 219 -23.78 14.60 2.27
N ILE A 220 -24.82 15.04 1.55
CA ILE A 220 -24.70 16.07 0.51
C ILE A 220 -24.02 17.31 1.11
N THR A 221 -22.89 17.70 0.51
CA THR A 221 -22.03 18.76 1.04
C THR A 221 -21.59 19.70 -0.07
N LYS A 222 -21.61 21.01 0.20
CA LYS A 222 -20.95 21.99 -0.65
C LYS A 222 -19.56 22.25 -0.08
N VAL A 223 -18.53 21.97 -0.87
CA VAL A 223 -17.13 22.15 -0.48
C VAL A 223 -16.58 23.41 -1.14
N ASN A 224 -15.93 24.26 -0.35
CA ASN A 224 -15.23 25.43 -0.89
C ASN A 224 -13.98 24.98 -1.65
N ILE A 225 -13.74 25.56 -2.82
CA ILE A 225 -12.53 25.33 -3.64
C ILE A 225 -11.63 26.56 -3.73
N GLY A 226 -12.02 27.67 -3.08
CA GLY A 226 -11.17 28.84 -2.86
C GLY A 226 -10.33 28.71 -1.59
N VAL A 227 -9.54 29.74 -1.31
CA VAL A 227 -8.63 29.79 -0.15
C VAL A 227 -8.98 30.92 0.82
N GLY A 228 -8.59 30.73 2.09
CA GLY A 228 -8.61 31.74 3.14
C GLY A 228 -7.39 32.66 3.09
N LYS A 229 -7.10 33.31 4.23
CA LYS A 229 -5.97 34.25 4.39
C LYS A 229 -4.91 33.78 5.40
N ASN A 230 -5.19 32.71 6.13
CA ASN A 230 -4.30 32.15 7.13
C ASN A 230 -3.23 31.26 6.47
N PRO A 231 -2.11 30.97 7.16
CA PRO A 231 -1.26 29.85 6.78
C PRO A 231 -2.06 28.55 6.80
N GLY A 232 -1.71 27.59 5.93
CA GLY A 232 -2.44 26.33 5.82
C GLY A 232 -1.54 25.11 5.65
N ILE A 233 -2.06 23.95 6.04
CA ILE A 233 -1.51 22.64 5.74
C ILE A 233 -2.42 21.95 4.73
N LEU A 234 -1.83 21.41 3.65
CA LEU A 234 -2.55 20.63 2.65
C LEU A 234 -2.38 19.14 2.96
N ILE A 235 -3.46 18.43 3.24
CA ILE A 235 -3.43 16.98 3.40
C ILE A 235 -3.91 16.28 2.12
N SER A 236 -3.19 15.24 1.71
CA SER A 236 -3.45 14.46 0.50
C SER A 236 -3.30 12.96 0.81
N GLY A 237 -3.81 12.11 -0.08
CA GLY A 237 -3.94 10.67 0.13
C GLY A 237 -5.36 10.28 0.54
N HIS A 238 -5.51 9.33 1.46
CA HIS A 238 -6.83 8.76 1.81
C HIS A 238 -7.08 8.60 3.32
N ASP A 239 -6.08 8.78 4.19
CA ASP A 239 -6.23 8.41 5.59
C ASP A 239 -6.99 9.48 6.41
N LEU A 240 -8.23 9.14 6.81
CA LEU A 240 -9.07 10.01 7.62
C LEU A 240 -8.63 10.05 9.10
N GLY A 241 -7.90 9.03 9.58
CA GLY A 241 -7.31 8.99 10.91
C GLY A 241 -6.24 10.06 11.09
N ASP A 242 -5.35 10.18 10.11
CA ASP A 242 -4.34 11.23 10.05
C ASP A 242 -4.98 12.63 9.97
N LEU A 243 -6.01 12.80 9.13
CA LEU A 243 -6.74 14.08 9.06
C LEU A 243 -7.36 14.44 10.41
N GLU A 244 -8.00 13.50 11.11
CA GLU A 244 -8.62 13.80 12.40
C GLU A 244 -7.58 14.21 13.44
N GLN A 245 -6.42 13.53 13.46
CA GLN A 245 -5.30 13.90 14.33
C GLN A 245 -4.75 15.28 13.99
N LEU A 246 -4.58 15.60 12.70
CA LEU A 246 -4.14 16.92 12.24
C LEU A 246 -5.13 18.00 12.68
N LEU A 247 -6.44 17.80 12.45
CA LEU A 247 -7.49 18.75 12.83
C LEU A 247 -7.55 18.99 14.34
N LYS A 248 -7.38 17.94 15.15
CA LYS A 248 -7.31 18.07 16.62
C LYS A 248 -6.10 18.88 17.06
N GLN A 249 -4.95 18.71 16.42
CA GLN A 249 -3.71 19.41 16.78
C GLN A 249 -3.66 20.86 16.30
N THR A 250 -4.36 21.19 15.21
CA THR A 250 -4.47 22.56 14.69
C THR A 250 -5.66 23.34 15.26
N ASP A 251 -6.53 22.70 16.05
CA ASP A 251 -7.68 23.36 16.69
C ASP A 251 -7.21 24.44 17.68
N GLY A 252 -7.81 25.63 17.58
CA GLY A 252 -7.40 26.81 18.34
C GLY A 252 -6.08 27.46 17.89
N THR A 253 -5.44 26.98 16.82
CA THR A 253 -4.30 27.66 16.18
C THR A 253 -4.75 28.58 15.04
N GLU A 254 -3.83 29.38 14.50
CA GLU A 254 -4.08 30.21 13.29
C GLU A 254 -3.78 29.46 11.98
N VAL A 255 -3.69 28.12 12.00
CA VAL A 255 -3.37 27.29 10.83
C VAL A 255 -4.62 26.61 10.30
N ASP A 256 -4.97 26.92 9.05
CA ASP A 256 -6.05 26.27 8.31
C ASP A 256 -5.62 24.88 7.80
N VAL A 257 -6.59 23.99 7.59
CA VAL A 257 -6.38 22.68 6.94
C VAL A 257 -7.17 22.60 5.65
N TYR A 258 -6.52 22.16 4.58
CA TYR A 258 -7.11 21.93 3.26
C TYR A 258 -6.92 20.49 2.82
N THR A 259 -7.88 19.94 2.10
CA THR A 259 -7.76 18.63 1.47
C THR A 259 -7.28 18.75 0.03
N HIS A 260 -6.69 17.69 -0.52
CA HIS A 260 -6.29 17.59 -1.91
C HIS A 260 -6.57 16.19 -2.48
N SER A 261 -6.88 16.12 -3.78
CA SER A 261 -7.17 14.89 -4.52
C SER A 261 -8.18 13.99 -3.79
N GLU A 262 -7.73 12.83 -3.30
CA GLU A 262 -8.59 11.80 -2.71
C GLU A 262 -8.98 12.08 -1.25
N MET A 263 -8.44 13.14 -0.63
CA MET A 263 -8.91 13.62 0.67
C MET A 263 -10.18 14.48 0.58
N LEU A 264 -10.60 14.87 -0.64
CA LEU A 264 -11.83 15.65 -0.86
C LEU A 264 -13.07 15.06 -0.13
N PRO A 265 -13.31 13.73 -0.15
CA PRO A 265 -14.47 13.15 0.52
C PRO A 265 -14.51 13.32 2.03
N ALA A 266 -13.40 13.68 2.68
CA ALA A 266 -13.38 13.97 4.11
C ALA A 266 -14.40 15.06 4.50
N HIS A 267 -14.65 16.03 3.60
CA HIS A 267 -15.65 17.07 3.81
C HIS A 267 -17.09 16.53 3.89
N TYR A 268 -17.34 15.32 3.40
CA TYR A 268 -18.70 14.76 3.34
C TYR A 268 -19.13 14.16 4.68
N TYR A 269 -18.17 13.88 5.58
CA TYR A 269 -18.39 13.22 6.86
C TYR A 269 -18.83 14.21 7.95
N PRO A 270 -20.01 14.03 8.58
CA PRO A 270 -20.53 14.95 9.59
C PRO A 270 -19.59 15.21 10.77
N HIS A 271 -18.85 14.20 11.24
CA HIS A 271 -17.94 14.35 12.38
C HIS A 271 -16.78 15.30 12.08
N LEU A 272 -16.30 15.35 10.83
CA LEU A 272 -15.18 16.21 10.44
C LEU A 272 -15.64 17.66 10.18
N LYS A 273 -16.90 17.88 9.80
CA LYS A 273 -17.48 19.23 9.58
C LYS A 273 -17.58 20.11 10.83
N LYS A 274 -17.37 19.54 12.02
CA LYS A 274 -17.34 20.32 13.26
C LYS A 274 -16.12 21.23 13.34
N TYR A 275 -15.02 20.87 12.69
CA TYR A 275 -13.78 21.65 12.64
C TYR A 275 -13.90 22.79 11.64
N LYS A 276 -13.99 24.03 12.13
CA LYS A 276 -14.23 25.21 11.27
C LYS A 276 -13.01 25.65 10.47
N HIS A 277 -11.82 25.23 10.88
CA HIS A 277 -10.56 25.45 10.17
C HIS A 277 -10.25 24.36 9.13
N LEU A 278 -11.12 23.36 8.93
CA LEU A 278 -11.12 22.54 7.72
C LEU A 278 -11.81 23.35 6.60
N VAL A 279 -11.03 24.10 5.81
CA VAL A 279 -11.56 25.20 5.00
C VAL A 279 -12.17 24.75 3.67
N GLY A 280 -11.53 23.81 2.98
CA GLY A 280 -11.93 23.43 1.63
C GLY A 280 -11.01 22.41 0.99
N ASN A 281 -11.22 22.20 -0.31
CA ASN A 281 -10.38 21.34 -1.14
C ASN A 281 -9.59 22.19 -2.13
N TYR A 282 -8.28 22.04 -2.13
CA TYR A 282 -7.38 22.79 -3.00
C TYR A 282 -6.91 21.93 -4.18
N GLY A 283 -6.90 22.50 -5.38
CA GLY A 283 -6.38 21.86 -6.58
C GLY A 283 -7.30 20.82 -7.21
N ASN A 284 -6.69 19.83 -7.86
CA ASN A 284 -7.35 18.78 -8.63
C ASN A 284 -6.81 17.40 -8.22
N ALA A 285 -6.58 16.52 -9.20
CA ALA A 285 -6.07 15.18 -9.00
C ALA A 285 -4.55 15.16 -8.91
N TRP A 286 -4.03 14.12 -8.26
CA TRP A 286 -2.62 13.92 -7.90
C TRP A 286 -1.56 14.23 -8.98
N TRP A 287 -1.84 14.07 -10.27
CA TRP A 287 -0.83 14.27 -11.31
C TRP A 287 -0.45 15.74 -11.53
N LYS A 288 -1.29 16.70 -11.10
CA LYS A 288 -1.02 18.15 -11.11
C LYS A 288 -0.31 18.66 -9.85
N GLN A 289 0.06 17.75 -8.94
CA GLN A 289 0.55 18.16 -7.64
C GLN A 289 1.86 18.96 -7.68
N LYS A 290 2.66 18.87 -8.75
CA LYS A 290 3.92 19.65 -8.84
C LYS A 290 3.63 21.15 -8.87
N GLU A 291 2.66 21.55 -9.69
CA GLU A 291 2.23 22.93 -9.81
C GLU A 291 1.38 23.33 -8.60
N GLU A 292 0.43 22.48 -8.20
CA GLU A 292 -0.53 22.81 -7.14
C GLU A 292 0.13 22.85 -5.75
N PHE A 293 1.04 21.93 -5.43
CA PHE A 293 1.76 21.96 -4.14
C PHE A 293 2.72 23.15 -4.07
N GLU A 294 3.34 23.53 -5.18
CA GLU A 294 4.17 24.74 -5.23
C GLU A 294 3.33 25.98 -4.91
N LEU A 295 2.20 26.15 -5.59
CA LEU A 295 1.30 27.31 -5.43
C LEU A 295 0.55 27.35 -4.08
N PHE A 296 0.42 26.23 -3.39
CA PHE A 296 -0.20 26.19 -2.06
C PHE A 296 0.64 26.91 -0.99
N ASN A 297 1.95 27.06 -1.21
CA ASN A 297 2.95 27.70 -0.31
C ASN A 297 3.19 27.00 1.05
N GLY A 298 2.15 26.51 1.72
CA GLY A 298 2.24 25.87 3.03
C GLY A 298 2.74 24.41 3.01
N PRO A 299 2.93 23.78 4.18
CA PRO A 299 3.30 22.36 4.25
C PRO A 299 2.28 21.45 3.58
N VAL A 300 2.77 20.35 3.01
CA VAL A 300 1.93 19.29 2.42
C VAL A 300 2.18 17.98 3.15
N LEU A 301 1.10 17.34 3.63
CA LEU A 301 1.14 16.04 4.29
C LEU A 301 0.55 14.96 3.37
N MET A 302 1.37 13.98 3.00
CA MET A 302 0.97 12.83 2.20
C MET A 302 0.72 11.63 3.12
N THR A 303 -0.55 11.26 3.26
CA THR A 303 -0.99 10.11 4.07
C THR A 303 -0.81 8.78 3.32
N THR A 304 -0.86 8.82 1.99
CA THR A 304 -0.74 7.66 1.09
C THR A 304 -0.21 8.09 -0.27
N ASN A 305 -0.18 7.15 -1.23
CA ASN A 305 -0.10 7.48 -2.65
C ASN A 305 -1.25 8.44 -3.08
N CYS A 306 -1.11 9.26 -4.12
CA CYS A 306 -0.01 9.29 -5.10
C CYS A 306 0.94 10.46 -4.88
N ILE A 307 2.16 10.19 -4.42
CA ILE A 307 3.27 11.16 -4.42
C ILE A 307 4.05 11.03 -5.73
N VAL A 308 4.30 12.13 -6.42
CA VAL A 308 5.26 12.16 -7.55
C VAL A 308 6.60 12.70 -7.05
N PRO A 309 7.73 12.37 -7.70
CA PRO A 309 9.02 12.95 -7.35
C PRO A 309 8.93 14.49 -7.24
N PRO A 310 9.16 15.07 -6.05
CA PRO A 310 8.85 16.47 -5.79
C PRO A 310 9.89 17.40 -6.41
N ASN A 311 9.45 18.61 -6.78
CA ASN A 311 10.36 19.68 -7.17
C ASN A 311 11.09 20.24 -5.95
N ASP A 312 12.31 20.73 -6.13
CA ASP A 312 13.10 21.34 -5.06
C ASP A 312 12.42 22.58 -4.43
N SER A 313 11.50 23.22 -5.15
CA SER A 313 10.74 24.41 -4.70
C SER A 313 9.81 24.16 -3.51
N TYR A 314 9.42 22.91 -3.24
CA TYR A 314 8.52 22.57 -2.13
C TYR A 314 8.90 21.30 -1.37
N LYS A 315 10.02 20.67 -1.74
CA LYS A 315 10.45 19.39 -1.16
C LYS A 315 10.74 19.49 0.34
N ASP A 316 11.23 20.63 0.82
CA ASP A 316 11.55 20.91 2.22
C ASP A 316 10.31 21.03 3.12
N ARG A 317 9.12 21.22 2.53
CA ARG A 317 7.83 21.32 3.21
C ARG A 317 6.86 20.18 2.85
N LEU A 318 7.36 19.11 2.23
CA LEU A 318 6.61 17.89 1.95
C LEU A 318 6.89 16.85 3.04
N PHE A 319 5.84 16.43 3.73
CA PHE A 319 5.88 15.44 4.80
C PHE A 319 5.17 14.17 4.33
N THR A 320 5.76 13.02 4.63
CA THR A 320 5.18 11.70 4.38
C THR A 320 4.88 11.01 5.70
N THR A 321 3.77 10.29 5.77
CA THR A 321 3.40 9.42 6.90
C THR A 321 2.84 8.10 6.35
N GLY A 322 2.61 7.14 7.25
CA GLY A 322 2.07 5.81 6.91
C GLY A 322 3.11 4.72 6.69
#